data_AF-A0A941PRB6-F1
#
_entry.id   AF-A0A941PRB6-F1
#
_cell.length_a   1.000
_cell.length_b   1.000
_cell.length_c   1.000
_cell.angle_alpha   90.00
_cell.angle_beta   90.00
_cell.angle_gamma   90.00
#
_symmetry.space_group_name_H-M   'P 1'
#
loop_
_entity.id
_entity.type
_entity.pdbx_description
1 polymer ?
#
loop_
_entity_poly.entity_id
_entity_poly.type
_entity_poly.pdbx_seq_one_letter_code
_entity_poly.pdbx_strand_id
1 'polypeptide(L)'
;GPKGNRWSPDAPADGIPFHPYYSVHDIVGVCVFLMIYFAVLFFAPEMGGYFLEYNNFIPADPLVTPAHIAPVWYFTPFYSMLRATTDTMVNVLSLIVALATVLAWLKGRGSMKSKIILTVAAIVGIVLLKTFDPKFWGVIVMGGSVIILFFLPWLDRSPARSIRYRPDWHKTVYAVFIIWFIVLMILGIMVPGPIFAQPSLEWLTNERVALVGTLVYFGFFLLMPWWSQLGTPKPVPDRVTFKPH
;
A
#
# COMPACT_ATOMS: atom_id res chain seq x y z
N GLY A 1 -26.48 16.71 8.77
CA GLY A 1 -26.50 18.10 8.29
C GLY A 1 -27.93 18.58 8.18
N PRO A 2 -28.16 19.90 8.03
CA PRO A 2 -29.49 20.44 7.76
C PRO A 2 -30.11 19.80 6.51
N LYS A 3 -31.42 19.56 6.57
CA LYS A 3 -32.24 19.10 5.44
C LYS A 3 -33.00 20.28 4.84
N GLY A 4 -33.47 20.09 3.62
CA GLY A 4 -34.21 21.09 2.87
C GLY A 4 -33.28 21.87 1.95
N ASN A 5 -33.43 21.62 0.64
CA ASN A 5 -32.82 22.42 -0.41
C ASN A 5 -33.90 22.85 -1.42
N ARG A 6 -33.50 23.59 -2.46
CA ARG A 6 -34.42 24.08 -3.51
C ARG A 6 -35.22 22.95 -4.20
N TRP A 7 -34.68 21.73 -4.24
CA TRP A 7 -35.23 20.61 -5.02
C TRP A 7 -36.02 19.62 -4.17
N SER A 8 -35.76 19.51 -2.87
CA SER A 8 -36.47 18.62 -1.97
C SER A 8 -36.37 19.08 -0.50
N PRO A 9 -37.49 19.04 0.25
CA PRO A 9 -37.51 19.36 1.67
C PRO A 9 -36.76 18.31 2.53
N ASP A 10 -36.62 17.08 2.05
CA ASP A 10 -36.02 15.97 2.80
C ASP A 10 -34.55 15.71 2.46
N ALA A 11 -34.07 16.31 1.35
CA ALA A 11 -32.70 16.16 0.88
C ALA A 11 -31.71 17.02 1.70
N PRO A 12 -30.40 16.69 1.69
CA PRO A 12 -29.38 17.53 2.32
C PRO A 12 -29.40 18.96 1.80
N ALA A 13 -29.29 19.95 2.68
CA ALA A 13 -29.40 21.37 2.33
C ALA A 13 -28.33 21.84 1.32
N ASP A 14 -27.13 21.27 1.39
CA ASP A 14 -26.02 21.55 0.47
C ASP A 14 -26.02 20.64 -0.77
N GLY A 15 -27.02 19.77 -0.93
CA GLY A 15 -27.11 18.83 -2.05
C GLY A 15 -27.72 19.46 -3.30
N ILE A 16 -27.24 19.02 -4.47
CA ILE A 16 -27.84 19.32 -5.78
C ILE A 16 -28.25 18.00 -6.47
N PRO A 17 -29.22 17.99 -7.40
CA PRO A 17 -29.60 16.81 -8.16
C PRO A 17 -28.40 16.19 -8.88
N PHE A 18 -28.33 14.87 -8.96
CA PHE A 18 -27.25 14.19 -9.67
C PHE A 18 -27.26 14.53 -11.16
N HIS A 19 -28.42 14.39 -11.80
CA HIS A 19 -28.63 14.79 -13.19
C HIS A 19 -29.27 16.19 -13.25
N PRO A 20 -28.80 17.09 -14.14
CA PRO A 20 -27.72 16.90 -15.11
C PRO A 20 -26.32 17.23 -14.57
N TYR A 21 -26.20 17.85 -13.39
CA TYR A 21 -24.96 18.47 -12.92
C TYR A 21 -23.75 17.53 -12.92
N TYR A 22 -23.85 16.40 -12.21
CA TYR A 22 -22.77 15.42 -12.16
C TYR A 22 -22.72 14.56 -13.42
N SER A 23 -23.86 14.21 -14.03
CA SER A 23 -23.85 13.42 -15.27
C SER A 23 -23.10 14.12 -16.41
N VAL A 24 -23.31 15.42 -16.60
CA VAL A 24 -22.64 16.22 -17.64
C VAL A 24 -21.20 16.53 -17.25
N HIS A 25 -20.91 16.78 -15.98
CA HIS A 25 -19.52 16.94 -15.52
C HIS A 25 -18.71 15.65 -15.75
N ASP A 26 -19.26 14.50 -15.37
CA ASP A 26 -18.56 13.23 -15.40
C ASP A 26 -18.37 12.72 -16.84
N ILE A 27 -19.29 13.03 -17.78
CA ILE A 27 -19.13 12.64 -19.19
C ILE A 27 -17.90 13.29 -19.83
N VAL A 28 -17.54 14.52 -19.41
CA VAL A 28 -16.31 15.16 -19.88
C VAL A 28 -15.09 14.36 -19.44
N GLY A 29 -15.05 13.94 -18.17
CA GLY A 29 -14.00 13.07 -17.65
C GLY A 29 -13.93 11.72 -18.38
N VAL A 30 -15.08 11.10 -18.65
CA VAL A 30 -15.17 9.85 -19.43
C VAL A 30 -14.65 10.04 -20.85
N CYS A 31 -15.02 11.12 -21.55
CA CYS A 31 -14.52 11.41 -22.89
C CYS A 31 -13.00 11.58 -22.89
N VAL A 32 -12.43 12.31 -21.93
CA VAL A 32 -10.97 12.47 -21.81
C VAL A 32 -10.27 11.14 -21.53
N PHE A 33 -10.81 10.33 -20.61
CA PHE A 33 -10.32 8.98 -20.35
C PHE A 33 -10.34 8.12 -21.62
N LEU A 34 -11.46 8.10 -22.35
CA LEU A 34 -11.62 7.31 -23.57
C LEU A 34 -10.67 7.79 -24.68
N MET A 35 -10.40 9.09 -24.81
CA MET A 35 -9.40 9.59 -25.75
C MET A 35 -8.02 9.01 -25.45
N ILE A 36 -7.59 9.01 -24.20
CA ILE A 36 -6.29 8.43 -23.79
C ILE A 36 -6.30 6.92 -23.97
N TYR A 37 -7.38 6.24 -23.57
CA TYR A 37 -7.54 4.80 -23.73
C TYR A 37 -7.43 4.38 -25.20
N PHE A 38 -8.17 5.03 -26.11
CA PHE A 38 -8.10 4.74 -27.54
C PHE A 38 -6.76 5.13 -28.13
N ALA A 39 -6.12 6.20 -27.64
CA ALA A 39 -4.77 6.53 -28.08
C ALA A 39 -3.78 5.40 -27.77
N VAL A 40 -3.83 4.81 -26.57
CA VAL A 40 -3.00 3.65 -26.23
C VAL A 40 -3.41 2.43 -27.06
N LEU A 41 -4.70 2.12 -27.14
CA LEU A 41 -5.21 0.93 -27.83
C LEU A 41 -4.85 0.91 -29.32
N PHE A 42 -4.94 2.05 -30.01
CA PHE A 42 -4.69 2.12 -31.46
C PHE A 42 -3.23 2.45 -31.81
N PHE A 43 -2.51 3.24 -30.99
CA PHE A 43 -1.17 3.72 -31.36
C PHE A 43 -0.03 3.09 -30.55
N ALA A 44 -0.28 2.54 -29.36
CA ALA A 44 0.75 1.96 -28.51
C ALA A 44 0.24 0.76 -27.66
N PRO A 45 -0.40 -0.27 -28.26
CA PRO A 45 -1.08 -1.32 -27.50
C PRO A 45 -0.15 -2.16 -26.61
N GLU A 46 1.12 -2.30 -27.00
CA GLU A 46 2.14 -3.03 -26.23
C GLU A 46 2.69 -2.21 -25.05
N MET A 47 2.65 -0.87 -25.16
CA MET A 47 3.30 0.07 -24.23
C MET A 47 4.75 -0.33 -23.90
N GLY A 48 5.54 -0.74 -24.89
CA GLY A 48 6.93 -1.17 -24.66
C GLY A 48 7.06 -2.46 -23.85
N GLY A 49 6.05 -3.34 -23.92
CA GLY A 49 6.02 -4.63 -23.23
C GLY A 49 5.37 -4.62 -21.85
N TYR A 50 4.94 -3.45 -21.35
CA TYR A 50 4.27 -3.35 -20.04
C TYR A 50 2.81 -3.82 -20.10
N PHE A 51 2.11 -3.62 -21.22
CA PHE A 51 0.69 -3.99 -21.36
C PHE A 51 0.55 -5.38 -21.98
N LEU A 52 1.31 -5.62 -23.05
CA LEU A 52 1.38 -6.92 -23.73
C LEU A 52 2.82 -7.43 -23.61
N GLU A 53 3.02 -8.38 -22.71
CA GLU A 53 4.33 -8.99 -22.47
C GLU A 53 4.75 -9.84 -23.67
N TYR A 54 5.97 -9.63 -24.17
CA TYR A 54 6.48 -10.34 -25.35
C TYR A 54 6.40 -11.87 -25.21
N ASN A 55 6.67 -12.39 -24.00
CA ASN A 55 6.64 -13.82 -23.71
C ASN A 55 5.27 -14.46 -23.96
N ASN A 56 4.17 -13.69 -23.93
CA ASN A 56 2.81 -14.19 -24.15
C ASN A 56 2.44 -14.30 -25.64
N PHE A 57 3.33 -13.88 -26.57
CA PHE A 57 3.18 -14.16 -28.00
C PHE A 57 3.80 -15.49 -28.42
N ILE A 58 4.51 -16.17 -27.52
CA ILE A 58 5.08 -17.50 -27.74
C ILE A 58 4.09 -18.53 -27.16
N PRO A 59 3.75 -19.62 -27.88
CA PRO A 59 2.92 -20.69 -27.33
C PRO A 59 3.50 -21.25 -26.03
N ALA A 60 2.64 -21.58 -25.07
CA ALA A 60 3.06 -22.08 -23.77
C ALA A 60 3.81 -23.42 -23.89
N ASP A 61 4.96 -23.51 -23.22
CA ASP A 61 5.75 -24.74 -23.09
C ASP A 61 5.89 -25.11 -21.61
N PRO A 62 5.32 -26.24 -21.15
CA PRO A 62 5.43 -26.69 -19.76
C PRO A 62 6.86 -27.06 -19.32
N LEU A 63 7.79 -27.26 -20.26
CA LEU A 63 9.17 -27.67 -19.99
C LEU A 63 10.15 -26.50 -19.97
N VAL A 64 9.73 -25.29 -20.36
CA VAL A 64 10.60 -24.12 -20.51
C VAL A 64 9.99 -22.90 -19.84
N THR A 65 10.70 -22.35 -18.84
CA THR A 65 10.36 -21.05 -18.25
C THR A 65 11.18 -19.94 -18.91
N PRO A 66 10.56 -18.86 -19.43
CA PRO A 66 11.29 -17.72 -19.98
C PRO A 66 12.26 -17.10 -18.97
N ALA A 67 13.42 -16.65 -19.44
CA ALA A 67 14.48 -16.11 -18.57
C ALA A 67 14.07 -14.82 -17.82
N HIS A 68 13.25 -13.97 -18.45
CA HIS A 68 12.68 -12.77 -17.84
C HIS A 68 11.17 -12.91 -17.74
N ILE A 69 10.70 -13.60 -16.69
CA ILE A 69 9.28 -13.75 -16.37
C ILE A 69 8.90 -12.81 -15.23
N ALA A 70 8.04 -11.84 -15.53
CA ALA A 70 7.46 -10.91 -14.56
C ALA A 70 5.94 -10.99 -14.66
N PRO A 71 5.22 -10.70 -13.57
CA PRO A 71 3.77 -10.57 -13.64
C PRO A 71 3.37 -9.24 -14.29
N VAL A 72 2.11 -9.16 -14.69
CA VAL A 72 1.46 -7.92 -15.13
C VAL A 72 1.70 -6.76 -14.15
N TRP A 73 1.92 -5.57 -14.69
CA TRP A 73 2.44 -4.39 -13.96
C TRP A 73 1.63 -3.99 -12.71
N TYR A 74 0.32 -4.23 -12.69
CA TYR A 74 -0.54 -3.92 -11.54
C TYR A 74 -0.44 -4.94 -10.39
N PHE A 75 0.21 -6.09 -10.62
CA PHE A 75 0.52 -7.10 -9.58
C PHE A 75 1.96 -7.03 -9.07
N THR A 76 2.85 -6.30 -9.76
CA THR A 76 4.27 -6.23 -9.41
C THR A 76 4.57 -5.71 -8.00
N PRO A 77 3.85 -4.73 -7.39
CA PRO A 77 4.16 -4.32 -6.02
C PRO A 77 3.88 -5.43 -5.00
N PHE A 78 2.88 -6.28 -5.24
CA PHE A 78 2.56 -7.41 -4.36
C PHE A 78 3.51 -8.58 -4.57
N TYR A 79 3.89 -8.82 -5.83
CA TYR A 79 4.90 -9.81 -6.18
C TYR A 79 6.28 -9.44 -5.62
N SER A 80 6.67 -8.18 -5.62
CA SER A 80 7.95 -7.74 -5.04
C SER A 80 8.01 -7.97 -3.52
N MET A 81 6.90 -7.77 -2.80
CA MET A 81 6.80 -8.11 -1.38
C MET A 81 6.87 -9.63 -1.12
N LEU A 82 6.28 -10.45 -2.00
CA LEU A 82 6.39 -11.91 -1.92
C LEU A 82 7.86 -12.35 -2.00
N ARG A 83 8.57 -11.97 -3.07
CA ARG A 83 9.97 -12.39 -3.29
C ARG A 83 10.95 -11.77 -2.28
N ALA A 84 10.62 -10.61 -1.71
CA ALA A 84 11.43 -10.00 -0.66
C ALA A 84 11.39 -10.80 0.64
N THR A 85 10.39 -11.67 0.82
CA THR A 85 10.21 -12.49 2.02
C THR A 85 11.11 -13.73 1.97
N THR A 86 12.40 -13.49 2.24
CA THR A 86 13.46 -14.51 2.36
C THR A 86 13.82 -14.75 3.82
N ASP A 87 14.80 -15.63 4.09
CA ASP A 87 15.35 -15.81 5.44
C ASP A 87 15.79 -14.50 6.09
N THR A 88 16.35 -13.58 5.30
CA THR A 88 16.73 -12.24 5.77
C THR A 88 15.52 -11.48 6.31
N MET A 89 14.38 -11.51 5.60
CA MET A 89 13.14 -10.89 6.07
C MET A 89 12.64 -11.54 7.35
N VAL A 90 12.62 -12.87 7.41
CA VAL A 90 12.19 -13.62 8.61
C VAL A 90 13.06 -13.25 9.82
N ASN A 91 14.38 -13.10 9.62
CA ASN A 91 15.30 -12.64 10.65
C ASN A 91 14.98 -11.23 11.12
N VAL A 92 14.74 -10.30 10.18
CA VAL A 92 14.38 -8.91 10.49
C VAL A 92 13.04 -8.85 11.23
N LEU A 93 12.01 -9.58 10.79
CA LEU A 93 10.72 -9.64 11.48
C LEU A 93 10.86 -10.20 12.90
N SER A 94 11.66 -11.27 13.07
CA SER A 94 11.95 -11.83 14.40
C SER A 94 12.62 -10.80 15.31
N LEU A 95 13.56 -10.03 14.77
CA LEU A 95 14.22 -8.94 15.50
C LEU A 95 13.24 -7.82 15.86
N ILE A 96 12.37 -7.41 14.94
CA ILE A 96 11.33 -6.39 15.19
C ILE A 96 10.40 -6.86 16.32
N VAL A 97 9.94 -8.11 16.30
CA VAL A 97 9.09 -8.68 17.35
C VAL A 97 9.81 -8.69 18.70
N ALA A 98 11.08 -9.11 18.74
CA ALA A 98 11.89 -9.10 19.95
C ALA A 98 12.07 -7.68 20.50
N LEU A 99 12.46 -6.71 19.65
CA LEU A 99 12.65 -5.32 20.03
C LEU A 99 11.35 -4.66 20.49
N ALA A 100 10.23 -4.91 19.80
CA ALA A 100 8.91 -4.42 20.20
C ALA A 100 8.50 -4.96 21.58
N THR A 101 8.80 -6.23 21.86
CA THR A 101 8.55 -6.85 23.17
C THR A 101 9.39 -6.19 24.26
N VAL A 102 10.69 -5.97 24.02
CA VAL A 102 11.57 -5.26 24.96
C VAL A 102 11.07 -3.83 25.20
N LEU A 103 10.72 -3.10 24.15
CA LEU A 103 10.17 -1.75 24.27
C LEU A 103 8.86 -1.72 25.06
N ALA A 104 7.98 -2.70 24.86
CA ALA A 104 6.75 -2.85 25.64
C ALA A 104 7.04 -3.16 27.12
N TRP A 105 8.11 -3.89 27.43
CA TRP A 105 8.54 -4.11 28.82
C TRP A 105 9.03 -2.82 29.49
N LEU A 106 9.86 -2.05 28.79
CA LEU A 106 10.48 -0.82 29.29
C LEU A 106 9.48 0.33 29.43
N LYS A 107 8.59 0.52 28.44
CA LYS A 107 7.65 1.66 28.39
C LYS A 107 6.23 1.29 28.80
N GLY A 108 5.88 0.01 28.82
CA GLY A 108 4.53 -0.44 29.10
C GLY A 108 4.14 -0.31 30.58
N ARG A 109 2.98 0.31 30.82
CA ARG A 109 2.35 0.45 32.15
C ARG A 109 1.48 -0.76 32.54
N GLY A 110 1.55 -1.85 31.80
CA GLY A 110 0.76 -3.07 32.04
C GLY A 110 1.22 -3.85 33.27
N SER A 111 0.34 -4.71 33.78
CA SER A 111 0.64 -5.60 34.91
C SER A 111 1.72 -6.63 34.56
N MET A 112 2.38 -7.20 35.58
CA MET A 112 3.41 -8.22 35.35
C MET A 112 2.86 -9.42 34.55
N LYS A 113 1.60 -9.82 34.80
CA LYS A 113 0.93 -10.89 34.08
C LYS A 113 0.79 -10.59 32.59
N SER A 114 0.35 -9.38 32.21
CA SER A 114 0.21 -9.02 30.79
C SER A 114 1.56 -8.99 30.07
N LYS A 115 2.62 -8.55 30.77
CA LYS A 115 3.98 -8.52 30.22
C LYS A 115 4.54 -9.93 29.96
N ILE A 116 4.30 -10.87 30.87
CA ILE A 116 4.70 -12.28 30.68
C ILE A 116 3.95 -12.90 29.50
N ILE A 117 2.63 -12.70 29.42
CA ILE A 117 1.81 -13.22 28.30
C ILE A 117 2.32 -12.69 26.96
N LEU A 118 2.61 -11.39 26.88
CA LEU A 118 3.17 -10.78 25.68
C LEU A 118 4.51 -11.42 25.28
N THR A 119 5.41 -11.64 26.24
CA THR A 119 6.70 -12.28 25.96
C THR A 119 6.54 -13.70 25.45
N VAL A 120 5.67 -14.51 26.07
CA VAL A 120 5.41 -15.88 25.62
C VAL A 120 4.84 -15.87 24.20
N ALA A 121 3.87 -14.99 23.91
CA ALA A 121 3.31 -14.85 22.57
C ALA A 121 4.37 -14.42 21.54
N ALA A 122 5.27 -13.50 21.90
CA ALA A 122 6.36 -13.07 21.05
C ALA A 122 7.36 -14.20 20.76
N ILE A 123 7.73 -15.00 21.76
CA ILE A 123 8.61 -16.17 21.59
C ILE A 123 7.95 -17.18 20.66
N VAL A 124 6.67 -17.52 20.89
CA VAL A 124 5.92 -18.44 20.03
C VAL A 124 5.87 -17.91 18.59
N GLY A 125 5.59 -16.61 18.41
CA GLY A 125 5.58 -15.98 17.10
C GLY A 125 6.93 -16.07 16.38
N ILE A 126 8.04 -15.82 17.09
CA ILE A 126 9.40 -15.96 16.54
C ILE A 126 9.71 -17.42 16.17
N VAL A 127 9.34 -18.37 17.04
CA VAL A 127 9.51 -19.80 16.75
C VAL A 127 8.73 -20.17 15.48
N LEU A 128 7.45 -19.79 15.36
CA LEU A 128 6.65 -20.05 14.17
C LEU A 128 7.28 -19.43 12.91
N LEU A 129 7.72 -18.18 12.99
CA LEU A 129 8.41 -17.50 11.89
C LEU A 129 9.64 -18.29 11.40
N LYS A 130 10.38 -18.90 12.33
CA LYS A 130 11.62 -19.65 12.06
C LYS A 130 11.41 -21.11 11.68
N THR A 131 10.28 -21.70 12.07
CA THR A 131 9.96 -23.10 11.77
C THR A 131 9.41 -23.28 10.36
N PHE A 132 8.60 -22.32 9.88
CA PHE A 132 8.04 -22.38 8.52
C PHE A 132 9.00 -21.80 7.49
N ASP A 133 8.98 -22.39 6.28
CA ASP A 133 9.76 -21.91 5.13
C ASP A 133 9.39 -20.44 4.79
N PRO A 134 10.37 -19.55 4.54
CA PRO A 134 10.11 -18.19 4.09
C PRO A 134 9.14 -18.07 2.92
N LYS A 135 9.09 -19.06 2.01
CA LYS A 135 8.14 -19.10 0.89
C LYS A 135 6.69 -19.07 1.36
N PHE A 136 6.36 -19.75 2.46
CA PHE A 136 5.02 -19.71 3.05
C PHE A 136 4.69 -18.29 3.54
N TRP A 137 5.63 -17.65 4.23
CA TRP A 137 5.46 -16.27 4.69
C TRP A 137 5.35 -15.29 3.52
N GLY A 138 6.04 -15.51 2.40
CA GLY A 138 5.91 -14.69 1.20
C GLY A 138 4.49 -14.66 0.65
N VAL A 139 3.79 -15.80 0.65
CA VAL A 139 2.37 -15.87 0.27
C VAL A 139 1.49 -15.11 1.26
N ILE A 140 1.75 -15.26 2.57
CA ILE A 140 1.03 -14.51 3.61
C ILE A 140 1.23 -13.00 3.45
N VAL A 141 2.46 -12.56 3.19
CA VAL A 141 2.80 -11.15 2.99
C VAL A 141 2.08 -10.60 1.76
N MET A 142 2.10 -11.34 0.65
CA MET A 142 1.37 -10.94 -0.56
C MET A 142 -0.13 -10.83 -0.32
N GLY A 143 -0.78 -11.89 0.18
CA GLY A 143 -2.21 -11.87 0.45
C GLY A 143 -2.60 -10.84 1.51
N GLY A 144 -1.81 -10.75 2.57
CA GLY A 144 -1.97 -9.78 3.65
C GLY A 144 -1.88 -8.34 3.18
N SER A 145 -1.01 -8.04 2.22
CA SER A 145 -0.87 -6.69 1.65
C SER A 145 -2.11 -6.23 0.88
N VAL A 146 -2.86 -7.15 0.27
CA VAL A 146 -4.15 -6.81 -0.35
C VAL A 146 -5.25 -6.74 0.71
N ILE A 147 -5.28 -7.70 1.62
CA ILE A 147 -6.31 -7.83 2.65
C ILE A 147 -6.28 -6.65 3.65
N ILE A 148 -5.10 -6.10 3.96
CA ILE A 148 -4.97 -5.00 4.94
C ILE A 148 -5.75 -3.74 4.53
N LEU A 149 -5.97 -3.53 3.22
CA LEU A 149 -6.75 -2.41 2.69
C LEU A 149 -8.20 -2.44 3.15
N PHE A 150 -8.79 -3.62 3.31
CA PHE A 150 -10.16 -3.77 3.82
C PHE A 150 -10.28 -3.33 5.29
N PHE A 151 -9.18 -3.33 6.03
CA PHE A 151 -9.16 -2.89 7.42
C PHE A 151 -8.93 -1.38 7.59
N LEU A 152 -8.80 -0.62 6.49
CA LEU A 152 -8.65 0.84 6.54
C LEU A 152 -9.67 1.56 7.43
N PRO A 153 -10.97 1.22 7.43
CA PRO A 153 -11.95 1.86 8.31
C PRO A 153 -11.67 1.71 9.81
N TRP A 154 -10.90 0.69 10.22
CA TRP A 154 -10.52 0.43 11.61
C TRP A 154 -9.10 0.89 11.96
N LEU A 155 -8.22 0.94 10.95
CA LEU A 155 -6.82 1.34 11.08
C LEU A 155 -6.66 2.86 11.10
N ASP A 156 -7.39 3.58 10.24
CA ASP A 156 -7.37 5.04 10.25
C ASP A 156 -8.28 5.56 11.37
N ARG A 157 -7.67 6.13 12.40
CA ARG A 157 -8.37 6.69 13.56
C ARG A 157 -8.26 8.21 13.62
N SER A 158 -7.91 8.85 12.51
CA SER A 158 -7.80 10.30 12.47
C SER A 158 -9.15 10.97 12.74
N PRO A 159 -9.19 12.02 13.60
CA PRO A 159 -10.42 12.78 13.83
C PRO A 159 -10.91 13.51 12.57
N ALA A 160 -10.02 13.84 11.62
CA ALA A 160 -10.35 14.49 10.37
C ALA A 160 -10.42 13.49 9.20
N ARG A 161 -11.59 13.39 8.56
CA ARG A 161 -11.79 12.47 7.42
C ARG A 161 -11.02 12.89 6.17
N SER A 162 -11.04 14.18 5.83
CA SER A 162 -10.35 14.69 4.64
C SER A 162 -8.91 15.08 4.95
N ILE A 163 -7.98 14.67 4.09
CA ILE A 163 -6.56 15.02 4.17
C ILE A 163 -6.32 16.53 4.16
N ARG A 164 -7.24 17.33 3.60
CA ARG A 164 -7.17 18.79 3.58
C ARG A 164 -7.09 19.39 4.98
N TYR A 165 -7.75 18.74 5.95
CA TYR A 165 -7.84 19.21 7.33
C TYR A 165 -6.93 18.44 8.28
N ARG A 166 -6.16 17.48 7.79
CA ARG A 166 -5.15 16.77 8.58
C ARG A 166 -3.90 17.65 8.76
N PRO A 167 -3.08 17.39 9.79
CA PRO A 167 -1.76 17.99 9.93
C PRO A 167 -0.93 17.82 8.65
N ASP A 168 -0.18 18.85 8.24
CA ASP A 168 0.50 18.82 6.94
C ASP A 168 1.55 17.70 6.83
N TRP A 169 2.16 17.27 7.94
CA TRP A 169 3.10 16.15 7.95
C TRP A 169 2.46 14.81 7.55
N HIS A 170 1.13 14.65 7.68
CA HIS A 170 0.43 13.46 7.17
C HIS A 170 0.61 13.34 5.66
N LYS A 171 0.58 14.46 4.92
CA LYS A 171 0.80 14.46 3.47
C LYS A 171 2.19 13.92 3.12
N THR A 172 3.20 14.24 3.93
CA THR A 172 4.56 13.69 3.76
C THR A 172 4.57 12.18 3.97
N VAL A 173 3.84 11.65 4.96
CA VAL A 173 3.72 10.19 5.17
C VAL A 173 3.06 9.51 3.97
N TYR A 174 1.96 10.06 3.45
CA TYR A 174 1.33 9.55 2.24
C TYR A 174 2.25 9.63 1.02
N ALA A 175 3.01 10.72 0.86
CA ALA A 175 3.97 10.87 -0.22
C ALA A 175 5.08 9.81 -0.14
N VAL A 176 5.65 9.59 1.05
CA VAL A 176 6.64 8.53 1.29
C VAL A 176 6.06 7.15 0.99
N PHE A 177 4.83 6.87 1.42
CA PHE A 177 4.14 5.62 1.10
C PHE A 177 3.96 5.42 -0.41
N ILE A 178 3.49 6.45 -1.14
CA ILE A 178 3.31 6.39 -2.60
C ILE A 178 4.65 6.15 -3.30
N ILE A 179 5.71 6.85 -2.89
CA ILE A 179 7.06 6.66 -3.45
C ILE A 179 7.51 5.20 -3.25
N TRP A 180 7.39 4.66 -2.04
CA TRP A 180 7.75 3.27 -1.77
C TRP A 180 6.89 2.27 -2.54
N PHE A 181 5.59 2.55 -2.71
CA PHE A 181 4.71 1.71 -3.51
C PHE A 181 5.13 1.68 -4.99
N ILE A 182 5.54 2.82 -5.55
CA ILE A 182 6.10 2.91 -6.92
C ILE A 182 7.44 2.18 -7.00
N VAL A 183 8.33 2.32 -6.01
CA VAL A 183 9.59 1.57 -5.94
C VAL A 183 9.32 0.07 -5.94
N LEU A 184 8.38 -0.41 -5.14
CA LEU A 184 7.97 -1.83 -5.12
C LEU A 184 7.40 -2.29 -6.47
N MET A 185 6.64 -1.43 -7.15
CA MET A 185 6.11 -1.72 -8.48
C MET A 185 7.24 -1.88 -9.51
N ILE A 186 8.25 -1.00 -9.50
CA ILE A 186 9.42 -1.10 -10.39
C ILE A 186 10.24 -2.35 -10.07
N LEU A 187 10.55 -2.58 -8.79
CA LEU A 187 11.36 -3.73 -8.36
C LEU A 187 10.70 -5.08 -8.62
N GLY A 188 9.36 -5.14 -8.69
CA GLY A 188 8.65 -6.36 -9.04
C GLY A 188 8.84 -6.79 -10.50
N ILE A 189 9.25 -5.87 -11.38
CA ILE A 189 9.57 -6.15 -12.78
C ILE A 189 11.05 -6.53 -12.93
N MET A 190 11.92 -5.97 -12.10
CA MET A 190 13.37 -6.17 -12.19
C MET A 190 13.80 -7.57 -11.76
N VAL A 191 14.81 -8.13 -12.41
CA VAL A 191 15.39 -9.44 -12.04
C VAL A 191 16.09 -9.35 -10.68
N PRO A 192 16.10 -10.43 -9.87
CA PRO A 192 16.90 -10.47 -8.66
C PRO A 192 18.39 -10.21 -8.87
N GLY A 193 18.99 -9.42 -7.97
CA GLY A 193 20.42 -9.13 -8.03
C GLY A 193 20.83 -7.73 -7.55
N PRO A 194 22.14 -7.42 -7.61
CA PRO A 194 22.67 -6.10 -7.28
C PRO A 194 22.08 -5.00 -8.15
N ILE A 195 21.75 -3.86 -7.56
CA ILE A 195 21.27 -2.67 -8.29
C ILE A 195 22.41 -2.05 -9.11
N PHE A 196 23.64 -2.15 -8.60
CA PHE A 196 24.83 -1.59 -9.22
C PHE A 196 25.86 -2.70 -9.47
N ALA A 197 26.55 -2.65 -10.61
CA ALA A 197 27.60 -3.59 -10.98
C ALA A 197 28.96 -3.32 -10.28
N GLN A 198 29.02 -2.34 -9.38
CA GLN A 198 30.23 -1.97 -8.66
C GLN A 198 30.44 -2.90 -7.44
N PRO A 199 31.63 -3.52 -7.26
CA PRO A 199 31.88 -4.44 -6.15
C PRO A 199 31.59 -3.87 -4.76
N SER A 200 31.84 -2.58 -4.55
CA SER A 200 31.58 -1.88 -3.28
C SER A 200 30.09 -1.75 -2.94
N LEU A 201 29.20 -1.88 -3.92
CA LEU A 201 27.75 -1.72 -3.79
C LEU A 201 26.97 -3.01 -4.05
N GLU A 202 27.63 -4.15 -4.23
CA GLU A 202 26.98 -5.45 -4.46
C GLU A 202 25.99 -5.84 -3.35
N TRP A 203 26.22 -5.33 -2.14
CA TRP A 203 25.34 -5.55 -1.00
C TRP A 203 23.95 -4.89 -1.17
N LEU A 204 23.80 -3.92 -2.08
CA LEU A 204 22.53 -3.24 -2.33
C LEU A 204 21.81 -3.92 -3.49
N THR A 205 20.98 -4.91 -3.14
CA THR A 205 20.20 -5.69 -4.10
C THR A 205 18.74 -5.26 -4.19
N ASN A 206 18.08 -5.59 -5.31
CA ASN A 206 16.65 -5.36 -5.52
C ASN A 206 15.80 -5.96 -4.39
N GLU A 207 16.16 -7.13 -3.88
CA GLU A 207 15.46 -7.84 -2.81
C GLU A 207 15.53 -7.08 -1.48
N ARG A 208 16.70 -6.52 -1.17
CA ARG A 208 16.92 -5.78 0.08
C ARG A 208 16.17 -4.46 0.07
N VAL A 209 16.13 -3.78 -1.07
CA VAL A 209 15.30 -2.57 -1.20
C VAL A 209 13.81 -2.93 -1.14
N ALA A 210 13.38 -4.01 -1.80
CA ALA A 210 12.01 -4.49 -1.72
C ALA A 210 11.62 -4.93 -0.29
N LEU A 211 12.56 -5.50 0.49
CA LEU A 211 12.39 -5.80 1.90
C LEU A 211 12.08 -4.54 2.69
N VAL A 212 12.88 -3.48 2.53
CA VAL A 212 12.63 -2.19 3.19
C VAL A 212 11.28 -1.63 2.75
N GLY A 213 10.97 -1.67 1.46
CA GLY A 213 9.67 -1.23 0.92
C GLY A 213 8.50 -1.99 1.53
N THR A 214 8.64 -3.31 1.72
CA THR A 214 7.64 -4.16 2.37
C THR A 214 7.41 -3.72 3.82
N LEU A 215 8.49 -3.46 4.57
CA LEU A 215 8.39 -2.96 5.95
C LEU A 215 7.76 -1.58 6.02
N VAL A 216 8.06 -0.69 5.07
CA VAL A 216 7.41 0.63 4.98
C VAL A 216 5.94 0.48 4.64
N TYR A 217 5.58 -0.40 3.71
CA TYR A 217 4.20 -0.68 3.32
C TYR A 217 3.36 -1.15 4.51
N PHE A 218 3.78 -2.23 5.18
CA PHE A 218 3.06 -2.75 6.34
C PHE A 218 3.16 -1.80 7.53
N GLY A 219 4.30 -1.15 7.74
CA GLY A 219 4.48 -0.15 8.78
C GLY A 219 3.50 1.01 8.64
N PHE A 220 3.24 1.48 7.41
CA PHE A 220 2.27 2.54 7.15
C PHE A 220 0.87 2.18 7.68
N PHE A 221 0.37 0.98 7.35
CA PHE A 221 -0.96 0.53 7.78
C PHE A 221 -1.00 0.09 9.25
N LEU A 222 -0.04 -0.72 9.68
CA LEU A 222 -0.02 -1.27 11.04
C LEU A 222 0.21 -0.19 12.09
N LEU A 223 1.02 0.85 11.80
CA LEU A 223 1.22 1.97 12.72
C LEU A 223 0.13 3.05 12.59
N MET A 224 -0.75 2.96 11.58
CA MET A 224 -1.82 3.93 11.31
C MET A 224 -2.71 4.23 12.51
N PRO A 225 -3.11 3.25 13.35
CA PRO A 225 -3.93 3.53 14.54
C PRO A 225 -3.30 4.55 15.51
N TRP A 226 -1.97 4.66 15.51
CA TRP A 226 -1.23 5.59 16.35
C TRP A 226 -0.91 6.88 15.60
N TRP A 227 -0.25 6.81 14.44
CA TRP A 227 0.24 8.02 13.78
C TRP A 227 -0.91 8.87 13.19
N SER A 228 -2.01 8.27 12.75
CA SER A 228 -3.16 9.01 12.17
C SER A 228 -3.87 9.94 13.17
N GLN A 229 -3.70 9.69 14.47
CA GLN A 229 -4.26 10.48 15.56
C GLN A 229 -3.35 11.64 16.00
N LEU A 230 -2.08 11.63 15.59
CA LEU A 230 -1.10 12.61 16.04
C LEU A 230 -1.24 13.93 15.27
N GLY A 231 -1.04 15.04 16.00
CA GLY A 231 -1.12 16.40 15.49
C GLY A 231 -2.51 17.04 15.65
N THR A 232 -2.58 18.34 15.38
CA THR A 232 -3.82 19.13 15.51
C THR A 232 -4.49 19.30 14.14
N PRO A 233 -5.73 18.81 13.97
CA PRO A 233 -6.48 19.05 12.74
C PRO A 233 -6.78 20.52 12.54
N LYS A 234 -6.86 20.94 11.27
CA LYS A 234 -7.38 22.26 10.88
C LYS A 234 -8.91 22.25 11.06
N PRO A 235 -9.54 23.41 11.32
CA PRO A 235 -10.98 23.49 11.46
C PRO A 235 -11.66 23.02 10.17
N VAL A 236 -12.59 22.08 10.31
CA VAL A 236 -13.42 21.59 9.21
C VAL A 236 -14.62 22.54 9.08
N PRO A 237 -14.96 23.02 7.88
CA PRO A 237 -16.15 23.85 7.67
C PRO A 237 -17.43 23.11 8.09
N ASP A 238 -18.35 23.84 8.72
CA ASP A 238 -19.65 23.29 9.15
C ASP A 238 -20.56 22.92 7.96
N ARG A 239 -20.30 23.52 6.80
CA ARG A 239 -21.04 23.35 5.55
C ARG A 239 -20.12 23.30 4.34
N VAL A 240 -20.64 22.75 3.24
CA VAL A 240 -19.91 22.72 1.97
C VAL A 240 -19.75 24.14 1.45
N THR A 241 -18.50 24.61 1.35
CA THR A 241 -18.19 25.90 0.73
C THR A 241 -18.00 25.69 -0.77
N PHE A 242 -19.08 25.88 -1.54
CA PHE A 242 -19.01 25.89 -2.99
C PHE A 242 -18.58 27.29 -3.48
N LYS A 243 -17.48 27.36 -4.23
CA LYS A 243 -17.18 28.53 -5.07
C LYS A 243 -17.58 28.16 -6.49
N PRO A 244 -18.60 28.79 -7.09
CA PRO A 244 -18.86 28.61 -8.51
C PRO A 244 -17.61 29.02 -9.29
N HIS A 245 -17.25 28.18 -10.25
CA HIS A 245 -16.21 28.42 -11.24
C HIS A 245 -16.74 29.30 -12.37
#